data_AF-A0A5N3UKR3-F1
#
_entry.id   AF-A0A5N3UKR3-F1
#
_cell.length_a   1.000
_cell.length_b   1.000
_cell.length_c   1.000
_cell.angle_alpha   90.00
_cell.angle_beta   90.00
_cell.angle_gamma   90.00
#
_symmetry.space_group_name_H-M   'P 1'
#
loop_
_entity.id
_entity.type
_entity.pdbx_description
1 polymer ?
#
loop_
_entity_poly.entity_id
_entity_poly.type
_entity_poly.pdbx_seq_one_letter_code
_entity_poly.pdbx_strand_id
1 'polypeptide(L)' 'PHPLLSHTLLVTLATHLPDDFTPAVHASLDKFLANVSTVLTSKYR' A
#
# COMPACT_ATOMS: atom_id res chain seq x y z
N PRO A 1 13.37 1.27 -7.31
CA PRO A 1 13.40 0.32 -6.17
C PRO A 1 11.99 -0.17 -5.86
N HIS A 2 11.78 -1.46 -6.14
CA HIS A 2 10.50 -2.17 -6.25
C HIS A 2 9.53 -2.00 -5.07
N PRO A 3 8.37 -1.34 -5.24
CA PRO A 3 7.29 -1.31 -4.25
C PRO A 3 6.48 -2.62 -4.30
N LEU A 4 7.16 -3.77 -4.30
CA LEU A 4 6.50 -5.07 -4.27
C LEU A 4 5.64 -5.21 -3.01
N LEU A 5 6.10 -4.65 -1.89
CA LEU A 5 5.38 -4.65 -0.61
C LEU A 5 4.08 -3.83 -0.67
N SER A 6 4.10 -2.65 -1.30
CA SER A 6 2.89 -1.84 -1.44
C SER A 6 1.86 -2.58 -2.30
N HIS A 7 2.28 -3.15 -3.42
CA HIS A 7 1.38 -3.86 -4.32
C HIS A 7 0.83 -5.17 -3.70
N THR A 8 1.65 -5.94 -2.99
CA THR A 8 1.20 -7.19 -2.34
C THR A 8 0.31 -6.93 -1.12
N LEU A 9 0.60 -5.91 -0.32
CA LEU A 9 -0.28 -5.53 0.80
C LEU A 9 -1.62 -4.99 0.31
N LEU A 10 -1.60 -4.17 -0.74
CA LEU A 10 -2.82 -3.59 -1.32
C LEU A 10 -3.68 -4.67 -1.98
N VAL A 11 -3.10 -5.61 -2.73
CA VAL A 11 -3.85 -6.71 -3.36
C VAL A 11 -4.40 -7.70 -2.32
N THR A 12 -3.67 -7.96 -1.22
CA THR A 12 -4.14 -8.83 -0.13
C THR A 12 -5.32 -8.19 0.60
N LEU A 13 -5.25 -6.88 0.88
CA LEU A 13 -6.36 -6.14 1.47
C LEU A 13 -7.59 -6.08 0.53
N ALA A 14 -7.37 -5.87 -0.77
CA ALA A 14 -8.44 -5.87 -1.78
C ALA A 14 -9.12 -7.24 -1.94
N THR A 15 -8.36 -8.34 -1.75
CA THR A 15 -8.88 -9.71 -1.87
C THR A 15 -9.53 -10.23 -0.58
N HIS A 16 -9.03 -9.81 0.60
CA HIS A 16 -9.59 -10.21 1.89
C HIS A 16 -10.77 -9.34 2.37
N LEU A 17 -10.88 -8.09 1.92
CA LEU A 17 -12.00 -7.19 2.25
C LEU A 17 -12.68 -6.63 0.99
N PRO A 18 -13.36 -7.45 0.18
CA PRO A 18 -14.05 -6.96 -1.03
C PRO A 18 -15.25 -6.05 -0.72
N ASP A 19 -15.89 -6.20 0.44
CA ASP A 19 -17.13 -5.49 0.81
C ASP A 19 -16.87 -4.10 1.43
N ASP A 20 -15.71 -3.92 2.07
CA ASP A 20 -15.30 -2.67 2.76
C ASP A 20 -14.27 -1.86 1.94
N PHE A 21 -13.88 -2.35 0.75
CA PHE A 21 -12.94 -1.68 -0.14
C PHE A 21 -13.57 -0.52 -0.91
N THR A 22 -14.01 0.49 -0.16
CA THR A 22 -14.44 1.75 -0.76
C THR A 22 -13.25 2.45 -1.45
N PRO A 23 -13.49 3.18 -2.56
CA PRO A 23 -12.42 3.88 -3.29
C PRO A 23 -11.67 4.89 -2.42
N ALA A 24 -12.30 5.41 -1.36
CA ALA A 24 -11.66 6.28 -0.37
C ALA A 24 -10.61 5.54 0.48
N VAL A 25 -10.90 4.32 0.92
CA VAL A 25 -9.97 3.47 1.69
C VAL A 25 -8.79 3.06 0.82
N HIS A 26 -9.06 2.65 -0.42
CA HIS A 26 -8.02 2.31 -1.40
C HIS A 26 -7.05 3.47 -1.63
N ALA A 27 -7.56 4.67 -1.90
CA ALA A 27 -6.73 5.85 -2.15
C ALA A 27 -5.90 6.28 -0.92
N SER A 28 -6.45 6.08 0.29
CA SER A 28 -5.75 6.36 1.55
C SER A 28 -4.63 5.35 1.80
N LEU A 29 -4.90 4.06 1.54
CA LEU A 29 -3.96 2.96 1.70
C LEU A 29 -2.81 3.05 0.69
N ASP A 30 -3.11 3.37 -0.58
CA ASP A 30 -2.10 3.59 -1.62
C ASP A 30 -1.10 4.69 -1.22
N LYS A 31 -1.62 5.85 -0.78
CA LYS A 31 -0.79 6.96 -0.27
C LYS A 31 0.05 6.58 0.95
N PHE A 32 -0.54 5.86 1.90
CA PHE A 32 0.18 5.39 3.09
C PHE A 32 1.34 4.45 2.70
N LEU A 33 1.06 3.46 1.85
CA LEU A 33 2.06 2.48 1.41
C LEU A 33 3.16 3.14 0.55
N ALA A 34 2.83 4.14 -0.27
CA ALA A 34 3.81 4.93 -1.01
C ALA A 34 4.75 5.71 -0.08
N ASN A 35 4.20 6.34 0.96
CA ASN A 35 5.00 7.03 1.98
C ASN A 35 5.88 6.06 2.77
N VAL A 36 5.35 4.91 3.21
CA VAL A 36 6.11 3.88 3.94
C VAL A 36 7.26 3.35 3.08
N SER A 37 7.01 3.05 1.80
CA SER A 37 8.05 2.63 0.86
C SER A 37 9.14 3.68 0.71
N THR A 38 8.76 4.96 0.64
CA THR A 38 9.71 6.07 0.56
C THR A 38 10.56 6.20 1.83
N VAL A 39 9.95 6.09 3.02
CA VAL A 39 10.65 6.16 4.31
C VAL A 39 11.63 5.00 4.50
N LEU A 40 11.21 3.77 4.19
CA LEU A 40 12.07 2.58 4.27
C LEU A 40 13.28 2.71 3.35
N THR A 41 13.06 3.15 2.10
CA THR A 41 14.14 3.37 1.13
C THR A 41 15.05 4.53 1.54
N SER A 42 14.51 5.56 2.20
CA SER A 42 15.27 6.71 2.70
C SER A 42 16.20 6.37 3.87
N LYS A 43 15.96 5.28 4.61
CA LYS A 43 16.82 4.81 5.72
C LYS A 43 17.82 3.74 5.29
N TYR A 44 17.65 3.13 4.12
CA TYR A 44 18.53 2.13 3.55
C TYR A 44 19.55 2.71 2.55
N ARG A 45 19.58 4.04 2.39
CA ARG A 45 20.67 4.77 1.74
C ARG A 45 21.68 5.20 2.79
#